data_AF-A0A967A7V8-F1
#
_entry.id   AF-A0A967A7V8-F1
#
_cell.length_a   1.000
_cell.length_b   1.000
_cell.length_c   1.000
_cell.angle_alpha   90.00
_cell.angle_beta   90.00
_cell.angle_gamma   90.00
#
_symmetry.space_group_name_H-M   'P 1'
#
loop_
_entity.id
_entity.type
_entity.pdbx_description
1 polymer ?
#
loop_
_entity_poly.entity_id
_entity_poly.type
_entity_poly.pdbx_seq_one_letter_code
_entity_poly.pdbx_strand_id
1 'polypeptide(L)'
;MNFASLAPSNPYPKDDAVSLVVDEHRHYLEDQIRLTAFRRAIQESVVPDSVVVDLGSGTGILGLLACQAGAKRVYSIEESSLIELAREIGQANGFGDRIHFLKGLSTRINLPEQADVILADQIGHFGFEAGLFDYFSDARRRFLKPGGITIPHHLTFCVAPVEHHFLWEQIEFWNQPSVGMKFHPARTLAANTGYPVKLKPEQLLGPSEEPLTVDPSISGSQPLHIHCTLPINRTGTLHGLGCWFVARLSPSVTMSNSPLADERIDRRNVFFPLDQPVSVTAGDSVRVTMHILPVQIAVSWTVEVQKKDATGQDPLRYTHSTLNGMLISREDLRRTHPTFVPTLTPWGTARLTVLTLCDGKRPLAEIEQELLHRHANLFPSLSHAATFVAEVVSGYSA
;
A
#
# COMPACT_ATOMS: atom_id res chain seq x y z
N MET A 1 -6.77 -14.64 11.99
CA MET A 1 -5.48 -14.86 11.29
C MET A 1 -4.87 -13.49 11.02
N ASN A 2 -3.74 -13.18 11.65
CA ASN A 2 -3.02 -11.93 11.41
C ASN A 2 -1.90 -12.20 10.40
N PHE A 3 -2.20 -12.12 9.10
CA PHE A 3 -1.21 -12.38 8.04
C PHE A 3 -0.14 -11.28 7.94
N ALA A 4 -0.28 -10.17 8.69
CA ALA A 4 0.77 -9.15 8.79
C ALA A 4 2.08 -9.69 9.40
N SER A 5 2.01 -10.79 10.18
CA SER A 5 3.21 -11.46 10.72
C SER A 5 3.89 -12.42 9.74
N LEU A 6 3.31 -12.61 8.55
CA LEU A 6 3.80 -13.51 7.49
C LEU A 6 4.33 -12.75 6.27
N ALA A 7 4.34 -11.41 6.31
CA ALA A 7 5.06 -10.64 5.31
C ALA A 7 6.55 -11.04 5.37
N PRO A 8 7.19 -11.43 4.26
CA PRO A 8 8.59 -11.76 4.27
C PRO A 8 9.36 -10.56 4.82
N SER A 9 10.04 -10.76 5.95
CA SER A 9 11.11 -9.87 6.37
C SER A 9 12.06 -9.78 5.21
N ASN A 10 12.15 -8.59 4.60
CA ASN A 10 12.96 -8.29 3.44
C ASN A 10 14.36 -8.96 3.58
N PRO A 11 14.72 -9.96 2.76
CA PRO A 11 15.95 -10.71 2.92
C PRO A 11 17.19 -10.01 2.31
N TYR A 12 17.05 -8.79 1.80
CA TYR A 12 18.19 -8.01 1.33
C TYR A 12 18.91 -7.32 2.49
N PRO A 13 20.24 -7.45 2.60
CA PRO A 13 21.01 -6.63 3.54
C PRO A 13 20.82 -5.16 3.20
N LYS A 14 20.52 -4.32 4.20
CA LYS A 14 20.37 -2.87 4.10
C LYS A 14 21.72 -2.15 3.88
N ASP A 15 22.62 -2.71 3.06
CA ASP A 15 23.98 -2.19 2.85
C ASP A 15 24.23 -1.65 1.43
N ASP A 16 23.17 -1.25 0.72
CA ASP A 16 23.23 -0.35 -0.46
C ASP A 16 22.36 0.91 -0.28
N ALA A 17 21.94 1.22 0.95
CA ALA A 17 20.96 2.26 1.26
C ALA A 17 21.54 3.70 1.31
N VAL A 18 22.40 4.07 0.37
CA VAL A 18 22.80 5.47 0.17
C VAL A 18 21.74 6.16 -0.71
N SER A 19 20.79 6.86 -0.05
CA SER A 19 19.86 7.88 -0.60
C SER A 19 18.80 7.50 -1.66
N LEU A 20 18.26 6.26 -1.68
CA LEU A 20 17.06 5.97 -2.48
C LEU A 20 15.77 6.59 -1.91
N VAL A 21 15.71 6.91 -0.62
CA VAL A 21 14.51 7.51 0.00
C VAL A 21 14.22 8.90 -0.58
N VAL A 22 15.25 9.75 -0.70
CA VAL A 22 15.08 11.08 -1.31
C VAL A 22 14.66 10.94 -2.78
N ASP A 23 15.23 9.98 -3.51
CA ASP A 23 14.84 9.70 -4.89
C ASP A 23 13.42 9.13 -5.02
N GLU A 24 12.96 8.29 -4.09
CA GLU A 24 11.56 7.85 -4.03
C GLU A 24 10.63 9.06 -3.88
N HIS A 25 10.95 9.95 -2.93
CA HIS A 25 10.20 11.19 -2.73
C HIS A 25 10.34 12.17 -3.90
N ARG A 26 11.43 12.14 -4.68
CA ARG A 26 11.54 12.89 -5.95
C ARG A 26 10.47 12.43 -6.94
N HIS A 27 10.28 11.13 -7.14
CA HIS A 27 9.20 10.62 -8.01
C HIS A 27 7.82 11.06 -7.52
N TYR A 28 7.63 11.15 -6.21
CA TYR A 28 6.40 11.70 -5.63
C TYR A 28 6.18 13.17 -5.95
N LEU A 29 7.24 13.97 -5.98
CA LEU A 29 7.18 15.40 -6.29
C LEU A 29 7.12 15.68 -7.80
N GLU A 30 7.60 14.77 -8.65
CA GLU A 30 7.56 14.90 -10.12
C GLU A 30 6.15 14.71 -10.68
N ASP A 31 5.25 14.02 -9.96
CA ASP A 31 3.85 13.85 -10.33
C ASP A 31 3.04 15.14 -10.12
N GLN A 32 3.20 16.07 -11.07
CA GLN A 32 2.56 17.40 -11.02
C GLN A 32 1.03 17.33 -11.08
N ILE A 33 0.46 16.31 -11.73
CA ILE A 33 -0.99 16.11 -11.77
C ILE A 33 -1.50 15.82 -10.36
N ARG A 34 -0.83 14.90 -9.65
CA ARG A 34 -1.14 14.56 -8.27
C ARG A 34 -1.03 15.76 -7.33
N LEU A 35 0.11 16.47 -7.37
CA LEU A 35 0.33 17.65 -6.52
C LEU A 35 -0.65 18.78 -6.83
N THR A 36 -1.00 18.98 -8.10
CA THR A 36 -1.99 20.00 -8.49
C THR A 36 -3.38 19.66 -7.97
N ALA A 37 -3.79 18.39 -8.02
CA ALA A 37 -5.06 17.93 -7.45
C ALA A 37 -5.10 18.18 -5.93
N PHE A 38 -4.08 17.76 -5.18
CA PHE A 38 -4.01 18.05 -3.74
C PHE A 38 -3.99 19.54 -3.42
N ARG A 39 -3.21 20.35 -4.16
CA ARG A 39 -3.17 21.80 -3.97
C ARG A 39 -4.56 22.42 -4.12
N ARG A 40 -5.30 22.05 -5.18
CA ARG A 40 -6.67 22.56 -5.40
C ARG A 40 -7.63 22.13 -4.31
N ALA A 41 -7.59 20.84 -3.93
CA ALA A 41 -8.44 20.31 -2.86
C ALA A 41 -8.17 20.98 -1.50
N ILE A 42 -6.89 21.20 -1.18
CA ILE A 42 -6.44 21.92 0.02
C ILE A 42 -6.92 23.38 -0.02
N GLN A 43 -6.77 24.08 -1.15
CA GLN A 43 -7.26 25.45 -1.31
C GLN A 43 -8.78 25.59 -1.15
N GLU A 44 -9.56 24.58 -1.54
CA GLU A 44 -11.00 24.55 -1.33
C GLU A 44 -11.41 24.27 0.13
N SER A 45 -10.53 23.61 0.88
CA SER A 45 -10.86 23.00 2.18
C SER A 45 -10.25 23.72 3.37
N VAL A 46 -9.11 24.38 3.18
CA VAL A 46 -8.35 25.08 4.21
C VAL A 46 -8.68 26.56 4.13
N VAL A 47 -9.12 27.12 5.25
CA VAL A 47 -9.42 28.55 5.41
C VAL A 47 -8.43 29.17 6.41
N PRO A 48 -8.32 30.51 6.47
CA PRO A 48 -7.62 31.17 7.57
C PRO A 48 -8.09 30.61 8.92
N ASP A 49 -7.15 30.39 9.84
CA ASP A 49 -7.36 29.76 11.15
C ASP A 49 -7.55 28.24 11.20
N SER A 50 -7.59 27.53 10.05
CA SER A 50 -7.63 26.07 10.06
C SER A 50 -6.40 25.45 10.73
N VAL A 51 -6.66 24.43 11.55
CA VAL A 51 -5.67 23.47 12.06
C VAL A 51 -5.70 22.24 11.16
N VAL A 52 -4.55 21.84 10.65
CA VAL A 52 -4.42 20.74 9.68
C VAL A 52 -3.50 19.65 10.22
N VAL A 53 -3.82 18.38 9.94
CA VAL A 53 -2.94 17.23 10.25
C VAL A 53 -2.55 16.56 8.94
N ASP A 54 -1.25 16.49 8.68
CA ASP A 54 -0.64 15.79 7.55
C ASP A 54 -0.08 14.44 8.01
N LEU A 55 -0.73 13.35 7.60
CA LEU A 55 -0.43 11.99 8.04
C LEU A 55 0.53 11.29 7.08
N GLY A 56 1.63 10.76 7.62
CA GLY A 56 2.68 10.17 6.79
C GLY A 56 3.27 11.22 5.87
N SER A 57 3.60 12.37 6.45
CA SER A 57 3.87 13.62 5.73
C SER A 57 5.08 13.55 4.79
N GLY A 58 5.97 12.57 4.95
CA GLY A 58 7.12 12.40 4.09
C GLY A 58 8.02 13.64 4.07
N THR A 59 8.11 14.31 2.92
CA THR A 59 8.84 15.59 2.76
C THR A 59 8.08 16.82 3.30
N GLY A 60 6.84 16.64 3.76
CA GLY A 60 5.97 17.70 4.27
C GLY A 60 5.22 18.49 3.20
N ILE A 61 5.24 18.06 1.92
CA ILE A 61 4.69 18.83 0.81
C ILE A 61 3.21 19.20 1.01
N LEU A 62 2.37 18.30 1.52
CA LEU A 62 0.95 18.61 1.72
C LEU A 62 0.75 19.60 2.87
N GLY A 63 1.51 19.46 3.96
CA GLY A 63 1.59 20.45 5.04
C GLY A 63 2.03 21.84 4.56
N LEU A 64 3.00 21.92 3.63
CA LEU A 64 3.42 23.17 3.00
C LEU A 64 2.30 23.78 2.16
N LEU A 65 1.58 22.97 1.37
CA LEU A 65 0.43 23.42 0.59
C LEU A 65 -0.70 23.93 1.50
N ALA A 66 -0.94 23.28 2.64
CA ALA A 66 -1.89 23.76 3.64
C ALA A 66 -1.47 25.10 4.25
N CYS A 67 -0.18 25.26 4.56
CA CYS A 67 0.39 26.54 5.00
C CYS A 67 0.22 27.64 3.94
N GLN A 68 0.44 27.33 2.65
CA GLN A 68 0.20 28.26 1.54
C GLN A 68 -1.27 28.64 1.40
N ALA A 69 -2.19 27.72 1.66
CA ALA A 69 -3.64 27.97 1.66
C ALA A 69 -4.13 28.79 2.88
N GLY A 70 -3.24 29.10 3.83
CA GLY A 70 -3.57 29.96 4.98
C GLY A 70 -3.84 29.21 6.28
N ALA A 71 -3.53 27.91 6.36
CA ALA A 71 -3.60 27.19 7.63
C ALA A 71 -2.83 27.93 8.73
N LYS A 72 -3.47 28.07 9.89
CA LYS A 72 -2.86 28.67 11.08
C LYS A 72 -1.81 27.76 11.67
N ARG A 73 -2.07 26.45 11.63
CA ARG A 73 -1.19 25.44 12.19
C ARG A 73 -1.29 24.14 11.41
N VAL A 74 -0.15 23.48 11.21
CA VAL A 74 -0.07 22.13 10.66
C VAL A 74 0.65 21.21 11.63
N TYR A 75 0.12 20.02 11.86
CA TYR A 75 0.82 18.92 12.52
C TYR A 75 1.28 17.93 11.45
N SER A 76 2.58 17.89 11.19
CA SER A 76 3.22 17.00 10.22
C SER A 76 3.68 15.75 10.96
N ILE A 77 3.03 14.61 10.70
CA ILE A 77 3.30 13.35 11.39
C ILE A 77 3.99 12.39 10.42
N GLU A 78 5.16 11.86 10.78
CA GLU A 78 5.92 10.93 9.95
C GLU A 78 6.71 9.97 10.85
N GLU A 79 6.66 8.66 10.56
CA GLU A 79 7.33 7.65 11.39
C GLU A 79 8.84 7.65 11.18
N SER A 80 9.27 7.82 9.94
CA SER A 80 10.68 7.74 9.54
C SER A 80 11.47 8.99 9.94
N SER A 81 12.80 8.90 9.82
CA SER A 81 13.68 10.06 10.00
C SER A 81 13.54 11.12 8.91
N LEU A 82 12.71 10.91 7.88
CA LEU A 82 12.46 11.90 6.83
C LEU A 82 11.79 13.17 7.38
N ILE A 83 11.12 13.08 8.53
CA ILE A 83 10.55 14.23 9.24
C ILE A 83 11.58 15.32 9.56
N GLU A 84 12.86 14.96 9.71
CA GLU A 84 13.95 15.92 9.94
C GLU A 84 14.21 16.75 8.68
N LEU A 85 14.22 16.11 7.50
CA LEU A 85 14.29 16.80 6.22
C LEU A 85 13.04 17.64 5.97
N ALA A 86 11.84 17.14 6.30
CA ALA A 86 10.61 17.92 6.19
C ALA A 86 10.68 19.20 7.04
N ARG A 87 11.33 19.14 8.21
CA ARG A 87 11.58 20.32 9.05
C ARG A 87 12.47 21.34 8.35
N GLU A 88 13.59 20.91 7.78
CA GLU A 88 14.49 21.78 7.02
C GLU A 88 13.79 22.43 5.81
N ILE A 89 12.99 21.65 5.07
CA ILE A 89 12.19 22.15 3.94
C ILE A 89 11.15 23.18 4.44
N GLY A 90 10.48 22.89 5.56
CA GLY A 90 9.54 23.82 6.20
C GLY A 90 10.18 25.17 6.56
N GLN A 91 11.39 25.14 7.11
CA GLN A 91 12.16 26.33 7.44
C GLN A 91 12.59 27.09 6.17
N ALA A 92 13.10 26.38 5.16
CA ALA A 92 13.52 26.98 3.89
C ALA A 92 12.36 27.68 3.14
N ASN A 93 11.11 27.24 3.36
CA ASN A 93 9.91 27.85 2.80
C ASN A 93 9.24 28.88 3.73
N GLY A 94 9.86 29.24 4.85
CA GLY A 94 9.33 30.24 5.78
C GLY A 94 8.09 29.81 6.57
N PHE A 95 7.81 28.51 6.65
CA PHE A 95 6.65 27.95 7.36
C PHE A 95 7.01 27.14 8.60
N GLY A 96 8.30 27.08 8.95
CA GLY A 96 8.79 26.31 10.10
C GLY A 96 8.08 26.62 11.42
N ASP A 97 7.71 27.88 11.66
CA ASP A 97 7.01 28.30 12.89
C ASP A 97 5.52 27.88 12.92
N ARG A 98 4.94 27.52 11.77
CA ARG A 98 3.53 27.09 11.65
C ARG A 98 3.37 25.56 11.63
N ILE A 99 4.43 24.84 11.33
CA ILE A 99 4.41 23.37 11.20
C ILE A 99 5.06 22.74 12.42
N HIS A 100 4.29 21.92 13.13
CA HIS A 100 4.78 21.07 14.21
C HIS A 100 5.14 19.69 13.66
N PHE A 101 6.44 19.40 13.60
CA PHE A 101 6.98 18.16 13.08
C PHE A 101 7.06 17.10 14.18
N LEU A 102 6.32 16.00 14.01
CA LEU A 102 6.16 14.94 15.02
C LEU A 102 6.65 13.60 14.45
N LYS A 103 7.78 13.11 14.97
CA LYS A 103 8.31 11.80 14.59
C LYS A 103 7.54 10.68 15.30
N GLY A 104 6.93 9.78 14.53
CA GLY A 104 6.30 8.57 15.02
C GLY A 104 5.05 8.14 14.26
N LEU A 105 4.51 6.98 14.62
CA LEU A 105 3.23 6.51 14.11
C LEU A 105 2.09 7.39 14.63
N SER A 106 1.21 7.83 13.72
CA SER A 106 0.04 8.66 14.07
C SER A 106 -0.84 8.04 15.16
N THR A 107 -0.97 6.71 15.16
CA THR A 107 -1.72 5.94 16.16
C THR A 107 -1.14 5.99 17.58
N ARG A 108 0.13 6.41 17.71
CA ARG A 108 0.88 6.50 18.97
C ARG A 108 1.18 7.94 19.40
N ILE A 109 0.80 8.94 18.60
CA ILE A 109 1.02 10.36 18.86
C ILE A 109 -0.23 11.01 19.45
N ASN A 110 -0.07 11.89 20.42
CA ASN A 110 -1.16 12.73 20.92
C ASN A 110 -0.98 14.16 20.41
N LEU A 111 -2.08 14.81 20.02
CA LEU A 111 -2.09 16.22 19.63
C LEU A 111 -2.70 17.06 20.75
N PRO A 112 -2.21 18.30 20.98
CA PRO A 112 -2.73 19.16 22.04
C PRO A 112 -4.11 19.77 21.69
N GLU A 113 -4.53 19.71 20.43
CA GLU A 113 -5.82 20.18 19.94
C GLU A 113 -6.30 19.33 18.76
N GLN A 114 -7.60 19.39 18.47
CA GLN A 114 -8.20 18.76 17.29
C GLN A 114 -8.04 19.64 16.05
N ALA A 115 -8.10 19.03 14.88
CA ALA A 115 -7.92 19.61 13.56
C ALA A 115 -9.24 19.80 12.80
N ASP A 116 -9.26 20.81 11.95
CA ASP A 116 -10.35 21.09 11.01
C ASP A 116 -10.24 20.21 9.76
N VAL A 117 -9.01 19.90 9.33
CA VAL A 117 -8.71 19.08 8.16
C VAL A 117 -7.65 18.03 8.49
N ILE A 118 -7.89 16.78 8.10
CA ILE A 118 -6.89 15.70 8.12
C ILE A 118 -6.62 15.29 6.67
N LEU A 119 -5.35 15.16 6.30
CA LEU A 119 -4.95 14.82 4.94
C LEU A 119 -3.90 13.71 4.88
N ALA A 120 -3.96 12.89 3.82
CA ALA A 120 -3.01 11.82 3.53
C ALA A 120 -2.97 11.49 2.02
N ASP A 121 -1.80 11.10 1.51
CA ASP A 121 -1.58 10.66 0.10
C ASP A 121 -1.02 9.22 0.02
N GLN A 122 -1.33 8.36 0.98
CA GLN A 122 -0.97 6.93 0.88
C GLN A 122 -2.10 6.11 0.25
N ILE A 123 -2.46 6.45 -0.98
CA ILE A 123 -3.45 5.69 -1.77
C ILE A 123 -2.68 4.73 -2.69
N GLY A 124 -2.85 3.43 -2.51
CA GLY A 124 -2.15 2.40 -3.28
C GLY A 124 -2.58 2.28 -4.75
N HIS A 125 -2.17 1.20 -5.43
CA HIS A 125 -2.46 0.98 -6.85
C HIS A 125 -3.96 0.73 -7.10
N PHE A 126 -4.60 -0.11 -6.30
CA PHE A 126 -6.06 -0.31 -6.33
C PHE A 126 -6.78 0.53 -5.26
N GLY A 127 -6.03 1.21 -4.39
CA GLY A 127 -6.51 2.27 -3.50
C GLY A 127 -6.77 1.83 -2.05
N PHE A 128 -6.63 0.54 -1.75
CA PHE A 128 -6.86 0.00 -0.40
C PHE A 128 -5.59 -0.35 0.36
N GLU A 129 -4.44 -0.31 -0.33
CA GLU A 129 -3.14 -0.70 0.23
C GLU A 129 -2.61 0.36 1.22
N ALA A 130 -1.40 0.16 1.74
CA ALA A 130 -0.70 1.06 2.67
C ALA A 130 -1.41 1.31 4.03
N GLY A 131 -2.40 0.50 4.39
CA GLY A 131 -3.09 0.63 5.68
C GLY A 131 -3.94 1.90 5.81
N LEU A 132 -4.27 2.54 4.67
CA LEU A 132 -5.03 3.79 4.59
C LEU A 132 -6.24 3.80 5.53
N PHE A 133 -7.10 2.79 5.43
CA PHE A 133 -8.32 2.75 6.21
C PHE A 133 -8.10 2.73 7.73
N ASP A 134 -7.01 2.11 8.20
CA ASP A 134 -6.76 1.91 9.62
C ASP A 134 -6.26 3.20 10.27
N TYR A 135 -5.20 3.79 9.71
CA TYR A 135 -4.63 5.01 10.29
C TYR A 135 -5.54 6.21 10.06
N PHE A 136 -6.29 6.26 8.95
CA PHE A 136 -7.18 7.37 8.64
C PHE A 136 -8.43 7.33 9.52
N SER A 137 -8.95 6.14 9.83
CA SER A 137 -10.04 5.98 10.79
C SER A 137 -9.62 6.30 12.22
N ASP A 138 -8.43 5.88 12.64
CA ASP A 138 -7.89 6.26 13.96
C ASP A 138 -7.69 7.79 14.08
N ALA A 139 -7.06 8.41 13.07
CA ALA A 139 -6.83 9.84 13.06
C ALA A 139 -8.14 10.64 13.04
N ARG A 140 -9.15 10.23 12.27
CA ARG A 140 -10.48 10.85 12.30
C ARG A 140 -11.05 10.84 13.71
N ARG A 141 -11.05 9.68 14.37
CA ARG A 141 -11.63 9.52 15.71
C ARG A 141 -10.93 10.39 16.76
N ARG A 142 -9.60 10.48 16.70
CA ARG A 142 -8.79 11.14 17.74
C ARG A 142 -8.57 12.61 17.48
N PHE A 143 -8.31 12.97 16.23
CA PHE A 143 -7.77 14.28 15.87
C PHE A 143 -8.79 15.18 15.18
N LEU A 144 -9.87 14.66 14.58
CA LEU A 144 -10.80 15.52 13.83
C LEU A 144 -11.84 16.17 14.74
N LYS A 145 -12.07 17.48 14.57
CA LYS A 145 -13.18 18.20 15.21
C LYS A 145 -14.53 17.71 14.68
N PRO A 146 -15.62 17.86 15.45
CA PRO A 146 -16.97 17.77 14.90
C PRO A 146 -17.14 18.74 13.73
N GLY A 147 -17.58 18.24 12.58
CA GLY A 147 -17.72 19.04 11.35
C GLY A 147 -16.43 19.26 10.56
N GLY A 148 -15.28 18.77 11.05
CA GLY A 148 -14.05 18.72 10.27
C GLY A 148 -14.14 17.74 9.10
N ILE A 149 -13.18 17.84 8.18
CA ILE A 149 -13.15 17.04 6.95
C ILE A 149 -11.84 16.27 6.77
N THR A 150 -11.87 15.28 5.89
CA THR A 150 -10.71 14.45 5.53
C THR A 150 -10.45 14.53 4.04
N ILE A 151 -9.18 14.54 3.65
CA ILE A 151 -8.73 14.49 2.26
C ILE A 151 -7.84 13.24 2.08
N PRO A 152 -8.25 12.23 1.29
CA PRO A 152 -9.46 12.19 0.46
C PRO A 152 -10.76 12.05 1.27
N HIS A 153 -11.88 12.47 0.68
CA HIS A 153 -13.21 12.24 1.23
C HIS A 153 -13.74 10.85 0.88
N HIS A 154 -13.56 10.42 -0.37
CA HIS A 154 -14.08 9.14 -0.86
C HIS A 154 -13.08 8.47 -1.80
N LEU A 155 -13.08 7.15 -1.79
CA LEU A 155 -12.41 6.31 -2.76
C LEU A 155 -13.43 5.44 -3.49
N THR A 156 -13.41 5.51 -4.82
CA THR A 156 -14.21 4.69 -5.72
C THR A 156 -13.31 3.67 -6.39
N PHE A 157 -13.68 2.40 -6.31
CA PHE A 157 -12.95 1.29 -6.91
C PHE A 157 -13.53 1.02 -8.31
N CYS A 158 -12.65 0.96 -9.30
CA CYS A 158 -13.01 0.74 -10.69
C CYS A 158 -12.51 -0.63 -11.17
N VAL A 159 -13.30 -1.31 -12.00
CA VAL A 159 -12.95 -2.62 -12.59
C VAL A 159 -13.32 -2.64 -14.06
N ALA A 160 -12.43 -3.15 -14.92
CA ALA A 160 -12.68 -3.30 -16.36
C ALA A 160 -12.16 -4.64 -16.92
N PRO A 161 -12.75 -5.16 -18.01
CA PRO A 161 -12.25 -6.35 -18.69
C PRO A 161 -11.05 -5.98 -19.57
N VAL A 162 -9.94 -6.72 -19.44
CA VAL A 162 -8.65 -6.35 -20.05
C VAL A 162 -8.10 -7.45 -20.95
N GLU A 163 -7.62 -7.03 -22.12
CA GLU A 163 -6.76 -7.78 -23.02
C GLU A 163 -5.29 -7.34 -22.83
N HIS A 164 -4.49 -8.17 -22.17
CA HIS A 164 -3.07 -7.87 -21.90
C HIS A 164 -2.16 -9.07 -22.17
N HIS A 165 -2.02 -9.41 -23.44
CA HIS A 165 -1.28 -10.59 -23.92
C HIS A 165 0.11 -10.77 -23.28
N PHE A 166 0.97 -9.75 -23.31
CA PHE A 166 2.34 -9.85 -22.78
C PHE A 166 2.44 -10.22 -21.29
N LEU A 167 1.48 -9.77 -20.48
CA LEU A 167 1.49 -10.06 -19.03
C LEU A 167 0.94 -11.47 -18.79
N TRP A 168 -0.07 -11.87 -19.56
CA TRP A 168 -0.54 -13.24 -19.55
C TRP A 168 0.54 -14.23 -20.01
N GLU A 169 1.36 -13.89 -21.01
CA GLU A 169 2.50 -14.71 -21.44
C GLU A 169 3.54 -14.90 -20.33
N GLN A 170 3.78 -13.89 -19.48
CA GLN A 170 4.66 -14.04 -18.31
C GLN A 170 4.12 -15.04 -17.28
N ILE A 171 2.80 -15.18 -17.17
CA ILE A 171 2.18 -16.21 -16.34
C ILE A 171 2.34 -17.57 -17.00
N GLU A 172 2.07 -17.64 -18.31
CA GLU A 172 2.14 -18.89 -19.07
C GLU A 172 3.57 -19.42 -19.24
N PHE A 173 4.58 -18.55 -19.18
CA PHE A 173 5.99 -18.93 -19.14
C PHE A 173 6.28 -20.06 -18.15
N TRP A 174 5.64 -20.06 -16.98
CA TRP A 174 5.87 -21.08 -15.94
C TRP A 174 5.43 -22.48 -16.34
N ASN A 175 4.53 -22.64 -17.32
CA ASN A 175 4.18 -23.95 -17.88
C ASN A 175 5.24 -24.49 -18.84
N GLN A 176 6.13 -23.63 -19.35
CA GLN A 176 7.15 -24.04 -20.31
C GLN A 176 8.35 -24.65 -19.59
N PRO A 177 8.90 -25.79 -20.07
CA PRO A 177 10.15 -26.30 -19.56
C PRO A 177 11.30 -25.32 -19.82
N SER A 178 12.14 -25.08 -18.81
CA SER A 178 13.38 -24.34 -18.97
C SER A 178 14.56 -25.29 -18.76
N VAL A 179 15.37 -25.48 -19.81
CA VAL A 179 16.50 -26.44 -19.82
C VAL A 179 16.07 -27.86 -19.40
N GLY A 180 14.90 -28.30 -19.87
CA GLY A 180 14.34 -29.62 -19.53
C GLY A 180 13.76 -29.75 -18.12
N MET A 181 13.82 -28.69 -17.30
CA MET A 181 13.26 -28.65 -15.95
C MET A 181 11.85 -28.06 -15.95
N LYS A 182 10.97 -28.62 -15.11
CA LYS A 182 9.56 -28.22 -15.02
C LYS A 182 9.37 -27.17 -13.92
N PHE A 183 8.82 -26.01 -14.28
CA PHE A 183 8.52 -24.92 -13.34
C PHE A 183 7.03 -24.68 -13.10
N HIS A 184 6.16 -25.53 -13.63
CA HIS A 184 4.69 -25.38 -13.56
C HIS A 184 4.10 -25.12 -12.15
N PRO A 185 4.68 -25.57 -11.00
CA PRO A 185 4.14 -25.20 -9.70
C PRO A 185 4.16 -23.68 -9.43
N ALA A 186 5.11 -22.94 -10.03
CA ALA A 186 5.17 -21.49 -9.93
C ALA A 186 4.03 -20.79 -10.69
N ARG A 187 3.42 -21.46 -11.68
CA ARG A 187 2.30 -20.91 -12.43
C ARG A 187 1.10 -20.64 -11.53
N THR A 188 0.81 -21.53 -10.58
CA THR A 188 -0.29 -21.32 -9.63
C THR A 188 -0.09 -20.01 -8.87
N LEU A 189 1.14 -19.72 -8.45
CA LEU A 189 1.47 -18.46 -7.77
C LEU A 189 1.26 -17.27 -8.71
N ALA A 190 1.78 -17.36 -9.93
CA ALA A 190 1.66 -16.30 -10.95
C ALA A 190 0.19 -16.00 -11.31
N ALA A 191 -0.63 -17.02 -11.59
CA ALA A 191 -2.05 -16.87 -11.90
C ALA A 191 -2.89 -16.38 -10.70
N ASN A 192 -2.31 -16.38 -9.50
CA ASN A 192 -2.92 -15.85 -8.28
C ASN A 192 -2.22 -14.56 -7.81
N THR A 193 -1.50 -13.86 -8.67
CA THR A 193 -0.83 -12.59 -8.33
C THR A 193 -1.55 -11.40 -8.94
N GLY A 194 -1.69 -10.30 -8.19
CA GLY A 194 -2.07 -9.00 -8.73
C GLY A 194 -0.84 -8.26 -9.24
N TYR A 195 -0.83 -7.88 -10.53
CA TYR A 195 0.35 -7.32 -11.18
C TYR A 195 0.24 -5.79 -11.33
N PRO A 196 1.14 -5.01 -10.72
CA PRO A 196 1.18 -3.56 -10.96
C PRO A 196 1.57 -3.25 -12.40
N VAL A 197 0.71 -2.55 -13.14
CA VAL A 197 0.91 -2.24 -14.56
C VAL A 197 0.30 -0.89 -14.94
N LYS A 198 0.87 -0.19 -15.92
CA LYS A 198 0.22 0.99 -16.54
C LYS A 198 -0.67 0.50 -17.69
N LEU A 199 -1.96 0.35 -17.42
CA LEU A 199 -2.93 -0.01 -18.45
C LEU A 199 -3.11 1.14 -19.45
N LYS A 200 -3.47 0.81 -20.68
CA LYS A 200 -3.82 1.74 -21.75
C LYS A 200 -5.28 1.57 -22.18
N PRO A 201 -5.96 2.63 -22.67
CA PRO A 201 -7.34 2.54 -23.15
C PRO A 201 -7.59 1.40 -24.14
N GLU A 202 -6.65 1.15 -25.05
CA GLU A 202 -6.81 0.16 -26.13
C GLU A 202 -6.84 -1.28 -25.59
N GLN A 203 -6.30 -1.51 -24.40
CA GLN A 203 -6.30 -2.81 -23.73
C GLN A 203 -7.65 -3.13 -23.09
N LEU A 204 -8.56 -2.16 -22.95
CA LEU A 204 -9.89 -2.41 -22.41
C LEU A 204 -10.78 -3.06 -23.47
N LEU A 205 -11.52 -4.10 -23.07
CA LEU A 205 -12.50 -4.79 -23.91
C LEU A 205 -13.91 -4.19 -23.79
N GLY A 206 -14.09 -3.25 -22.86
CA GLY A 206 -15.34 -2.58 -22.54
C GLY A 206 -15.12 -1.45 -21.53
N PRO A 207 -16.19 -0.72 -21.14
CA PRO A 207 -16.11 0.30 -20.10
C PRO A 207 -15.71 -0.32 -18.75
N SER A 208 -15.22 0.54 -17.86
CA SER A 208 -15.07 0.20 -16.45
C SER A 208 -16.37 0.43 -15.69
N GLU A 209 -16.62 -0.41 -14.69
CA GLU A 209 -17.66 -0.16 -13.69
C GLU A 209 -17.05 0.41 -12.41
N GLU A 210 -17.85 1.15 -11.65
CA GLU A 210 -17.50 1.77 -10.35
C GLU A 210 -18.31 1.15 -9.19
N PRO A 211 -18.15 -0.15 -8.92
CA PRO A 211 -19.06 -0.91 -8.05
C PRO A 211 -19.07 -0.52 -6.58
N LEU A 212 -18.04 0.17 -6.11
CA LEU A 212 -17.88 0.46 -4.68
C LEU A 212 -17.26 1.83 -4.48
N THR A 213 -17.92 2.65 -3.66
CA THR A 213 -17.37 3.90 -3.13
C THR A 213 -17.41 3.87 -1.61
N VAL A 214 -16.29 4.22 -0.97
CA VAL A 214 -16.14 4.20 0.49
C VAL A 214 -15.56 5.52 0.99
N ASP A 215 -15.90 5.91 2.21
CA ASP A 215 -15.17 6.93 2.97
C ASP A 215 -14.06 6.25 3.76
N PRO A 216 -12.78 6.48 3.42
CA PRO A 216 -11.66 5.79 4.06
C PRO A 216 -11.52 6.12 5.55
N SER A 217 -12.07 7.24 6.01
CA SER A 217 -11.95 7.72 7.38
C SER A 217 -12.95 7.06 8.36
N ILE A 218 -13.95 6.33 7.86
CA ILE A 218 -14.94 5.63 8.70
C ILE A 218 -15.06 4.14 8.38
N SER A 219 -14.46 3.67 7.29
CA SER A 219 -14.55 2.25 6.89
C SER A 219 -13.76 1.32 7.81
N GLY A 220 -12.63 1.80 8.34
CA GLY A 220 -11.69 0.98 9.12
C GLY A 220 -11.24 -0.28 8.37
N SER A 221 -10.84 -1.30 9.11
CA SER A 221 -10.22 -2.52 8.57
C SER A 221 -11.18 -3.54 7.95
N GLN A 222 -12.44 -3.17 7.67
CA GLN A 222 -13.46 -4.14 7.28
C GLN A 222 -13.21 -4.71 5.87
N PRO A 223 -13.57 -5.99 5.62
CA PRO A 223 -13.55 -6.55 4.28
C PRO A 223 -14.41 -5.74 3.30
N LEU A 224 -13.89 -5.52 2.10
CA LEU A 224 -14.64 -4.85 1.03
C LEU A 224 -15.13 -5.88 0.01
N HIS A 225 -16.35 -5.67 -0.47
CA HIS A 225 -17.02 -6.56 -1.41
C HIS A 225 -17.36 -5.80 -2.68
N ILE A 226 -16.87 -6.28 -3.82
CA ILE A 226 -17.17 -5.75 -5.15
C ILE A 226 -17.99 -6.79 -5.90
N HIS A 227 -19.10 -6.35 -6.48
CA HIS A 227 -19.91 -7.15 -7.39
C HIS A 227 -20.37 -6.29 -8.55
N CYS A 228 -20.01 -6.65 -9.78
CA CYS A 228 -20.41 -5.92 -10.99
C CYS A 228 -20.53 -6.84 -12.20
N THR A 229 -21.18 -6.34 -13.24
CA THR A 229 -21.20 -6.96 -14.56
C THR A 229 -20.58 -5.99 -15.55
N LEU A 230 -19.50 -6.43 -16.21
CA LEU A 230 -18.75 -5.64 -17.17
C LEU A 230 -19.22 -6.00 -18.59
N PRO A 231 -19.72 -5.06 -19.40
CA PRO A 231 -20.07 -5.35 -20.78
C PRO A 231 -18.81 -5.45 -21.66
N ILE A 232 -18.84 -6.35 -22.65
CA ILE A 232 -17.81 -6.44 -23.68
C ILE A 232 -18.28 -5.65 -24.90
N ASN A 233 -17.58 -4.55 -25.22
CA ASN A 233 -17.86 -3.70 -26.37
C ASN A 233 -16.91 -3.97 -27.55
N ARG A 234 -15.74 -4.55 -27.28
CA ARG A 234 -14.71 -4.88 -28.28
C ARG A 234 -14.45 -6.38 -28.28
N THR A 235 -14.59 -7.01 -29.45
CA THR A 235 -14.18 -8.41 -29.66
C THR A 235 -12.68 -8.54 -29.46
N GLY A 236 -12.25 -9.59 -28.75
CA GLY A 236 -10.85 -9.83 -28.41
C GLY A 236 -10.68 -10.99 -27.46
N THR A 237 -9.60 -10.99 -26.69
CA THR A 237 -9.27 -12.03 -25.72
C THR A 237 -9.18 -11.45 -24.31
N LEU A 238 -10.11 -11.87 -23.45
CA LEU A 238 -10.11 -11.55 -22.03
C LEU A 238 -8.96 -12.30 -21.35
N HIS A 239 -7.96 -11.56 -20.90
CA HIS A 239 -6.81 -12.10 -20.18
C HIS A 239 -6.91 -11.87 -18.67
N GLY A 240 -7.65 -10.86 -18.25
CA GLY A 240 -7.73 -10.45 -16.84
C GLY A 240 -8.69 -9.30 -16.60
N LEU A 241 -8.71 -8.84 -15.35
CA LEU A 241 -9.37 -7.63 -14.91
C LEU A 241 -8.33 -6.53 -14.70
N GLY A 242 -8.63 -5.32 -15.14
CA GLY A 242 -7.92 -4.11 -14.77
C GLY A 242 -8.63 -3.42 -13.61
N CYS A 243 -7.89 -3.08 -12.58
CA CYS A 243 -8.39 -2.49 -11.35
C CYS A 243 -7.62 -1.21 -11.00
N TRP A 244 -8.36 -0.17 -10.61
CA TRP A 244 -7.81 1.15 -10.26
C TRP A 244 -8.78 1.92 -9.37
N PHE A 245 -8.46 3.16 -9.02
CA PHE A 245 -9.30 3.98 -8.15
C PHE A 245 -9.59 5.37 -8.73
N VAL A 246 -10.65 5.99 -8.21
CA VAL A 246 -10.92 7.42 -8.29
C VAL A 246 -11.05 7.95 -6.86
N ALA A 247 -10.23 8.92 -6.48
CA ALA A 247 -10.26 9.57 -5.19
C ALA A 247 -10.94 10.93 -5.32
N ARG A 248 -12.03 11.15 -4.59
CA ARG A 248 -12.62 12.48 -4.44
C ARG A 248 -11.91 13.21 -3.31
N LEU A 249 -11.07 14.18 -3.66
CA LEU A 249 -10.24 14.93 -2.71
C LEU A 249 -11.00 16.10 -2.07
N SER A 250 -11.92 16.72 -2.80
CA SER A 250 -12.83 17.78 -2.34
C SER A 250 -14.14 17.70 -3.15
N PRO A 251 -15.15 18.56 -2.92
CA PRO A 251 -16.37 18.57 -3.74
C PRO A 251 -16.11 18.77 -5.23
N SER A 252 -15.08 19.53 -5.60
CA SER A 252 -14.77 19.90 -6.99
C SER A 252 -13.56 19.16 -7.58
N VAL A 253 -12.74 18.51 -6.74
CA VAL A 253 -11.49 17.89 -7.18
C VAL A 253 -11.52 16.36 -7.04
N THR A 254 -11.23 15.68 -8.14
CA THR A 254 -10.97 14.25 -8.20
C THR A 254 -9.55 13.97 -8.65
N MET A 255 -9.02 12.81 -8.26
CA MET A 255 -7.70 12.33 -8.62
C MET A 255 -7.79 10.84 -8.93
N SER A 256 -7.23 10.38 -10.05
CA SER A 256 -7.35 8.98 -10.45
C SER A 256 -6.09 8.49 -11.14
N ASN A 257 -5.83 7.18 -11.02
CA ASN A 257 -4.84 6.47 -11.83
C ASN A 257 -5.48 5.74 -13.03
N SER A 258 -6.75 6.01 -13.34
CA SER A 258 -7.50 5.39 -14.44
C SER A 258 -6.76 5.49 -15.78
N PRO A 259 -6.73 4.41 -16.59
CA PRO A 259 -6.21 4.48 -17.94
C PRO A 259 -7.06 5.35 -18.88
N LEU A 260 -8.30 5.65 -18.50
CA LEU A 260 -9.25 6.46 -19.27
C LEU A 260 -9.24 7.95 -18.91
N ALA A 261 -8.52 8.35 -17.87
CA ALA A 261 -8.45 9.74 -17.44
C ALA A 261 -7.42 10.52 -18.26
N ASP A 262 -7.83 11.67 -18.80
CA ASP A 262 -6.95 12.59 -19.54
C ASP A 262 -5.78 13.07 -18.65
N GLU A 263 -6.09 13.44 -17.40
CA GLU A 263 -5.12 13.83 -16.37
C GLU A 263 -5.01 12.73 -15.30
N ARG A 264 -4.42 11.59 -15.65
CA ARG A 264 -4.12 10.51 -14.67
C ARG A 264 -2.82 10.79 -13.92
N ILE A 265 -2.77 10.42 -12.64
CA ILE A 265 -1.54 10.45 -11.85
C ILE A 265 -0.56 9.36 -12.32
N ASP A 266 0.73 9.53 -12.00
CA ASP A 266 1.76 8.53 -12.31
C ASP A 266 1.77 7.38 -11.28
N ARG A 267 0.65 6.66 -11.24
CA ARG A 267 0.49 5.47 -10.40
C ARG A 267 0.02 4.30 -11.26
N ARG A 268 0.63 3.14 -11.03
CA ARG A 268 0.24 1.91 -11.72
C ARG A 268 -1.16 1.48 -11.28
N ASN A 269 -1.86 0.82 -12.20
CA ASN A 269 -3.07 0.04 -11.96
C ASN A 269 -2.68 -1.35 -11.45
N VAL A 270 -3.67 -2.19 -11.15
CA VAL A 270 -3.46 -3.61 -10.86
C VAL A 270 -4.16 -4.45 -11.92
N PHE A 271 -3.45 -5.41 -12.50
CA PHE A 271 -4.01 -6.43 -13.38
C PHE A 271 -4.17 -7.75 -12.60
N PHE A 272 -5.40 -8.27 -12.57
CA PHE A 272 -5.71 -9.57 -11.99
C PHE A 272 -5.98 -10.57 -13.12
N PRO A 273 -5.12 -11.59 -13.32
CA PRO A 273 -5.24 -12.51 -14.44
C PRO A 273 -6.44 -13.45 -14.31
N LEU A 274 -6.88 -13.99 -15.45
CA LEU A 274 -7.62 -15.26 -15.50
C LEU A 274 -6.62 -16.41 -15.67
N ASP A 275 -6.99 -17.59 -15.16
CA ASP A 275 -6.17 -18.80 -15.34
C ASP A 275 -5.98 -19.15 -16.82
N GLN A 276 -7.03 -19.00 -17.61
CA GLN A 276 -7.02 -19.22 -19.05
C GLN A 276 -7.59 -18.00 -19.79
N PRO A 277 -7.04 -17.65 -20.95
CA PRO A 277 -7.55 -16.57 -21.77
C PRO A 277 -8.88 -17.00 -22.38
N VAL A 278 -9.84 -16.09 -22.40
CA VAL A 278 -11.18 -16.36 -22.93
C VAL A 278 -11.43 -15.46 -24.13
N SER A 279 -11.62 -16.04 -25.31
CA SER A 279 -12.09 -15.26 -26.47
C SER A 279 -13.47 -14.70 -26.16
N VAL A 280 -13.68 -13.39 -26.38
CA VAL A 280 -14.94 -12.68 -26.13
C VAL A 280 -15.38 -11.90 -27.37
N THR A 281 -16.68 -11.75 -27.55
CA THR A 281 -17.28 -10.99 -28.64
C THR A 281 -18.06 -9.79 -28.11
N ALA A 282 -18.16 -8.72 -28.91
CA ALA A 282 -19.03 -7.61 -28.57
C ALA A 282 -20.47 -8.08 -28.29
N GLY A 283 -21.00 -7.69 -27.14
CA GLY A 283 -22.28 -8.14 -26.58
C GLY A 283 -22.17 -9.22 -25.50
N ASP A 284 -21.01 -9.87 -25.33
CA ASP A 284 -20.76 -10.72 -24.17
C ASP A 284 -20.72 -9.88 -22.88
N SER A 285 -20.86 -10.53 -21.73
CA SER A 285 -20.75 -9.86 -20.42
C SER A 285 -19.88 -10.68 -19.47
N VAL A 286 -19.23 -9.98 -18.53
CA VAL A 286 -18.33 -10.58 -17.55
C VAL A 286 -18.81 -10.19 -16.16
N ARG A 287 -19.35 -11.16 -15.41
CA ARG A 287 -19.70 -10.94 -14.01
C ARG A 287 -18.46 -11.11 -13.15
N VAL A 288 -18.25 -10.17 -12.25
CA VAL A 288 -17.10 -10.12 -11.36
C VAL A 288 -17.57 -10.05 -9.92
N THR A 289 -16.97 -10.90 -9.08
CA THR A 289 -17.07 -10.79 -7.62
C THR A 289 -15.67 -10.71 -7.04
N MET A 290 -15.36 -9.66 -6.28
CA MET A 290 -14.09 -9.53 -5.58
C MET A 290 -14.31 -9.35 -4.08
N HIS A 291 -13.45 -10.00 -3.29
CA HIS A 291 -13.36 -9.85 -1.85
C HIS A 291 -11.98 -9.30 -1.51
N ILE A 292 -11.93 -8.11 -0.93
CA ILE A 292 -10.70 -7.43 -0.54
C ILE A 292 -10.58 -7.47 0.97
N LEU A 293 -9.41 -7.87 1.46
CA LEU A 293 -9.04 -7.88 2.85
C LEU A 293 -7.91 -6.85 3.06
N PRO A 294 -8.23 -5.60 3.45
CA PRO A 294 -7.26 -4.51 3.44
C PRO A 294 -6.04 -4.75 4.32
N VAL A 295 -6.23 -5.28 5.53
CA VAL A 295 -5.15 -5.55 6.51
C VAL A 295 -4.16 -6.59 5.98
N GLN A 296 -4.66 -7.61 5.30
CA GLN A 296 -3.85 -8.69 4.74
C GLN A 296 -3.28 -8.34 3.36
N ILE A 297 -3.68 -7.20 2.79
CA ILE A 297 -3.42 -6.82 1.39
C ILE A 297 -3.79 -7.99 0.45
N ALA A 298 -4.92 -8.64 0.73
CA ALA A 298 -5.35 -9.84 0.01
C ALA A 298 -6.61 -9.59 -0.79
N VAL A 299 -6.67 -10.17 -1.99
CA VAL A 299 -7.81 -10.04 -2.91
C VAL A 299 -8.14 -11.42 -3.46
N SER A 300 -9.41 -11.81 -3.34
CA SER A 300 -9.96 -12.94 -4.08
C SER A 300 -10.88 -12.42 -5.17
N TRP A 301 -10.77 -12.95 -6.38
CA TRP A 301 -11.61 -12.56 -7.51
C TRP A 301 -12.20 -13.79 -8.20
N THR A 302 -13.47 -13.67 -8.57
CA THR A 302 -14.20 -14.65 -9.38
C THR A 302 -14.69 -13.95 -10.63
N VAL A 303 -14.47 -14.58 -11.77
CA VAL A 303 -14.89 -14.08 -13.08
C VAL A 303 -15.80 -15.13 -13.73
N GLU A 304 -17.00 -14.72 -14.11
CA GLU A 304 -17.95 -15.53 -14.87
C GLU A 304 -18.21 -14.87 -16.23
N VAL A 305 -17.81 -15.53 -17.32
CA VAL A 305 -18.02 -15.02 -18.68
C VAL A 305 -19.32 -15.57 -19.24
N GLN A 306 -20.25 -14.68 -19.54
CA GLN A 306 -21.54 -15.01 -20.14
C GLN A 306 -21.56 -14.58 -21.61
N LYS A 307 -21.72 -15.58 -22.48
CA LYS A 307 -21.82 -15.39 -23.93
C LYS A 307 -23.21 -14.92 -24.33
N LYS A 308 -23.29 -13.95 -25.24
CA LYS A 308 -24.58 -13.44 -25.74
C LYS A 308 -25.44 -14.52 -26.40
N ASP A 309 -24.80 -15.47 -27.10
CA ASP A 309 -25.47 -16.51 -27.89
C ASP A 309 -25.69 -17.82 -27.11
N ALA A 310 -25.29 -17.88 -25.82
CA ALA A 310 -25.33 -19.10 -25.01
C ALA A 310 -26.38 -19.04 -23.88
N THR A 311 -27.57 -18.54 -24.18
CA THR A 311 -28.68 -18.52 -23.19
C THR A 311 -28.99 -19.92 -22.69
N GLY A 312 -28.69 -20.20 -21.41
CA GLY A 312 -28.94 -21.49 -20.76
C GLY A 312 -27.73 -22.41 -20.61
N GLN A 313 -26.53 -22.01 -21.06
CA GLN A 313 -25.29 -22.71 -20.73
C GLN A 313 -24.67 -22.14 -19.45
N ASP A 314 -24.00 -23.00 -18.68
CA ASP A 314 -23.24 -22.57 -17.50
C ASP A 314 -22.10 -21.62 -17.93
N PRO A 315 -21.94 -20.46 -17.27
CA PRO A 315 -20.90 -19.52 -17.62
C PRO A 315 -19.51 -20.10 -17.32
N LEU A 316 -18.51 -19.72 -18.13
CA LEU A 316 -17.12 -20.05 -17.84
C LEU A 316 -16.69 -19.32 -16.58
N ARG A 317 -16.33 -20.06 -15.53
CA ARG A 317 -16.02 -19.52 -14.20
C ARG A 317 -14.57 -19.77 -13.80
N TYR A 318 -13.89 -18.70 -13.38
CA TYR A 318 -12.51 -18.72 -12.88
C TYR A 318 -12.48 -18.09 -11.49
N THR A 319 -11.77 -18.70 -10.54
CA THR A 319 -11.67 -18.22 -9.15
C THR A 319 -10.22 -18.21 -8.69
N HIS A 320 -9.80 -17.09 -8.12
CA HIS A 320 -8.42 -16.82 -7.76
C HIS A 320 -8.34 -16.10 -6.41
N SER A 321 -7.17 -16.14 -5.78
CA SER A 321 -6.89 -15.41 -4.54
C SER A 321 -5.41 -15.10 -4.40
N THR A 322 -5.06 -13.86 -4.06
CA THR A 322 -3.66 -13.51 -3.79
C THR A 322 -3.05 -14.26 -2.62
N LEU A 323 -3.85 -14.85 -1.72
CA LEU A 323 -3.36 -15.78 -0.71
C LEU A 323 -2.75 -17.05 -1.33
N ASN A 324 -3.28 -17.52 -2.46
CA ASN A 324 -2.70 -18.64 -3.23
C ASN A 324 -1.50 -18.19 -4.08
N GLY A 325 -1.27 -16.88 -4.20
CA GLY A 325 -0.09 -16.28 -4.84
C GLY A 325 1.10 -16.12 -3.88
N MET A 326 0.90 -16.31 -2.57
CA MET A 326 1.92 -16.11 -1.56
C MET A 326 2.87 -17.31 -1.46
N LEU A 327 4.16 -17.02 -1.37
CA LEU A 327 5.17 -18.01 -0.97
C LEU A 327 5.15 -18.16 0.55
N ILE A 328 4.30 -19.05 1.05
CA ILE A 328 4.24 -19.37 2.48
C ILE A 328 4.90 -20.74 2.71
N SER A 329 5.93 -20.79 3.57
CA SER A 329 6.54 -22.06 3.92
C SER A 329 5.64 -22.87 4.86
N ARG A 330 5.81 -24.19 4.88
CA ARG A 330 5.12 -25.06 5.87
C ARG A 330 5.45 -24.68 7.31
N GLU A 331 6.66 -24.18 7.55
CA GLU A 331 7.09 -23.75 8.86
C GLU A 331 6.35 -22.48 9.30
N ASP A 332 6.19 -21.52 8.39
CA ASP A 332 5.46 -20.28 8.65
C ASP A 332 3.98 -20.53 8.93
N LEU A 333 3.34 -21.43 8.16
CA LEU A 333 1.96 -21.86 8.44
C LEU A 333 1.83 -22.49 9.83
N ARG A 334 2.76 -23.37 10.22
CA ARG A 334 2.76 -23.99 11.56
C ARG A 334 2.86 -22.95 12.67
N ARG A 335 3.68 -21.91 12.50
CA ARG A 335 3.85 -20.82 13.47
C ARG A 335 2.58 -19.99 13.68
N THR A 336 1.63 -20.04 12.76
CA THR A 336 0.32 -19.36 12.92
C THR A 336 -0.75 -20.19 13.62
N HIS A 337 -0.51 -21.47 13.89
CA HIS A 337 -1.51 -22.34 14.52
C HIS A 337 -1.75 -21.90 15.98
N PRO A 338 -3.02 -21.80 16.46
CA PRO A 338 -3.30 -21.33 17.82
C PRO A 338 -2.64 -22.14 18.95
N THR A 339 -2.30 -23.40 18.69
CA THR A 339 -1.63 -24.28 19.66
C THR A 339 -0.11 -24.33 19.48
N PHE A 340 0.45 -23.57 18.54
CA PHE A 340 1.90 -23.49 18.37
C PHE A 340 2.50 -22.78 19.59
N VAL A 341 3.43 -23.45 20.26
CA VAL A 341 4.17 -22.88 21.39
C VAL A 341 5.49 -22.34 20.86
N PRO A 342 5.66 -21.01 20.71
CA PRO A 342 6.89 -20.44 20.17
C PRO A 342 8.05 -20.59 21.16
N THR A 343 9.24 -20.86 20.64
CA THR A 343 10.50 -20.79 21.38
C THR A 343 11.44 -19.81 20.71
N LEU A 344 12.33 -19.17 21.49
CA LEU A 344 13.33 -18.27 20.92
C LEU A 344 14.33 -19.08 20.09
N THR A 345 14.56 -18.62 18.86
CA THR A 345 15.68 -19.08 18.04
C THR A 345 16.99 -18.52 18.63
N PRO A 346 18.17 -19.04 18.23
CA PRO A 346 19.45 -18.44 18.62
C PRO A 346 19.51 -16.92 18.36
N TRP A 347 19.01 -16.48 17.19
CA TRP A 347 18.86 -15.07 16.85
C TRP A 347 17.86 -14.32 17.74
N GLY A 348 16.76 -14.97 18.15
CA GLY A 348 15.82 -14.43 19.12
C GLY A 348 16.45 -14.21 20.50
N THR A 349 17.27 -15.15 20.97
CA THR A 349 18.03 -15.03 22.23
C THR A 349 19.10 -13.93 22.15
N ALA A 350 19.78 -13.80 21.02
CA ALA A 350 20.70 -12.70 20.76
C ALA A 350 19.98 -11.35 20.81
N ARG A 351 18.81 -11.21 20.16
CA ARG A 351 17.97 -10.00 20.24
C ARG A 351 17.52 -9.70 21.66
N LEU A 352 17.05 -10.71 22.41
CA LEU A 352 16.69 -10.56 23.82
C LEU A 352 17.88 -10.07 24.67
N THR A 353 19.09 -10.53 24.37
CA THR A 353 20.31 -10.08 25.05
C THR A 353 20.51 -8.58 24.84
N VAL A 354 20.42 -8.09 23.60
CA VAL A 354 20.52 -6.65 23.30
C VAL A 354 19.45 -5.85 24.07
N LEU A 355 18.19 -6.27 23.99
CA LEU A 355 17.08 -5.60 24.67
C LEU A 355 17.26 -5.56 26.19
N THR A 356 17.78 -6.64 26.79
CA THR A 356 18.06 -6.70 28.23
C THR A 356 19.20 -5.76 28.63
N LEU A 357 20.18 -5.55 27.73
CA LEU A 357 21.31 -4.66 27.98
C LEU A 357 20.99 -3.18 27.72
N CYS A 358 19.88 -2.87 27.03
CA CYS A 358 19.36 -1.51 26.83
C CYS A 358 18.69 -0.96 28.09
N ASP A 359 19.46 -0.86 29.18
CA ASP A 359 18.97 -0.50 30.52
C ASP A 359 19.14 0.98 30.89
N GLY A 360 19.51 1.82 29.92
CA GLY A 360 19.79 3.24 30.10
C GLY A 360 21.11 3.54 30.81
N LYS A 361 21.97 2.54 31.05
CA LYS A 361 23.26 2.72 31.74
C LYS A 361 24.46 2.35 30.87
N ARG A 362 24.33 1.35 30.00
CA ARG A 362 25.44 0.87 29.17
C ARG A 362 25.57 1.65 27.85
N PRO A 363 26.78 2.07 27.47
CA PRO A 363 27.08 2.56 26.13
C PRO A 363 26.89 1.46 25.07
N LEU A 364 26.59 1.87 23.83
CA LEU A 364 26.38 0.95 22.70
C LEU A 364 27.55 -0.03 22.52
N ALA A 365 28.79 0.48 22.56
CA ALA A 365 30.00 -0.32 22.40
C ALA A 365 30.13 -1.47 23.42
N GLU A 366 29.64 -1.30 24.66
CA GLU A 366 29.64 -2.36 25.66
C GLU A 366 28.60 -3.44 25.33
N ILE A 367 27.44 -3.04 24.81
CA ILE A 367 26.39 -3.96 24.36
C ILE A 367 26.89 -4.81 23.18
N GLU A 368 27.61 -4.19 22.25
CA GLU A 368 28.20 -4.86 21.08
C GLU A 368 29.23 -5.93 21.47
N GLN A 369 30.13 -5.58 22.40
CA GLN A 369 31.13 -6.51 22.92
C GLN A 369 30.48 -7.67 23.69
N GLU A 370 29.49 -7.38 24.52
CA GLU A 370 28.79 -8.40 25.30
C GLU A 370 27.96 -9.33 24.42
N LEU A 371 27.35 -8.79 23.35
CA LEU A 371 26.63 -9.59 22.36
C LEU A 371 27.57 -10.55 21.63
N LEU A 372 28.71 -10.05 21.15
CA LEU A 372 29.73 -10.89 20.51
C LEU A 372 30.25 -11.95 21.47
N HIS A 373 30.49 -11.61 22.73
CA HIS A 373 30.97 -12.54 23.74
C HIS A 373 29.97 -13.68 24.01
N ARG A 374 28.68 -13.35 24.20
CA ARG A 374 27.64 -14.34 24.54
C ARG A 374 27.16 -15.16 23.36
N HIS A 375 27.28 -14.65 22.14
CA HIS A 375 26.74 -15.24 20.91
C HIS A 375 27.79 -15.33 19.80
N ALA A 376 29.04 -15.66 20.15
CA ALA A 376 30.18 -15.70 19.22
C ALA A 376 29.97 -16.62 18.00
N ASN A 377 29.11 -17.64 18.13
CA ASN A 377 28.75 -18.54 17.04
C ASN A 377 27.83 -17.89 15.99
N LEU A 378 27.15 -16.80 16.32
CA LEU A 378 26.25 -16.07 15.43
C LEU A 378 26.94 -14.88 14.75
N PHE A 379 27.98 -14.31 15.38
CA PHE A 379 28.64 -13.09 14.94
C PHE A 379 30.10 -13.36 14.58
N PRO A 380 30.48 -13.29 13.28
CA PRO A 380 31.86 -13.49 12.84
C PRO A 380 32.84 -12.43 13.37
N SER A 381 32.36 -11.25 13.73
CA SER A 381 33.19 -10.13 14.20
C SER A 381 32.37 -9.13 15.02
N LEU A 382 33.07 -8.21 15.71
CA LEU A 382 32.46 -7.10 16.42
C LEU A 382 31.64 -6.18 15.49
N SER A 383 32.07 -5.98 14.25
CA SER A 383 31.31 -5.18 13.29
C SER A 383 29.94 -5.80 12.97
N HIS A 384 29.85 -7.13 12.83
CA HIS A 384 28.57 -7.80 12.61
C HIS A 384 27.66 -7.70 13.85
N ALA A 385 28.25 -7.83 15.05
CA ALA A 385 27.51 -7.60 16.29
C ALA A 385 27.02 -6.15 16.39
N ALA A 386 27.84 -5.17 16.03
CA ALA A 386 27.49 -3.75 16.01
C ALA A 386 26.33 -3.45 15.06
N THR A 387 26.35 -3.97 13.83
CA THR A 387 25.23 -3.82 12.89
C THR A 387 23.93 -4.37 13.46
N PHE A 388 23.98 -5.56 14.10
CA PHE A 388 22.80 -6.16 14.71
C PHE A 388 22.31 -5.39 15.95
N VAL A 389 23.21 -4.92 16.81
CA VAL A 389 22.85 -4.06 17.95
C VAL A 389 22.19 -2.79 17.44
N ALA A 390 22.78 -2.10 16.46
CA ALA A 390 22.20 -0.89 15.86
C ALA A 390 20.81 -1.15 15.27
N GLU A 391 20.61 -2.27 14.55
CA GLU A 391 19.30 -2.69 14.04
C GLU A 391 18.27 -2.80 15.18
N VAL A 392 18.61 -3.52 16.26
CA VAL A 392 17.69 -3.74 17.39
C VAL A 392 17.43 -2.45 18.15
N VAL A 393 18.47 -1.71 18.51
CA VAL A 393 18.36 -0.45 19.26
C VAL A 393 17.52 0.57 18.50
N SER A 394 17.71 0.71 17.19
CA SER A 394 16.96 1.65 16.35
C SER A 394 15.43 1.47 16.37
N GLY A 395 14.94 0.28 16.73
CA GLY A 395 13.51 -0.03 16.81
C GLY A 395 12.90 0.03 18.21
N TYR A 396 13.71 0.06 19.28
CA TYR A 396 13.23 -0.20 20.65
C TYR A 396 13.83 0.67 21.75
N SER A 397 14.83 1.52 21.48
CA SER A 397 15.39 2.45 22.45
C SER A 397 14.99 3.91 22.15
N ALA A 398 14.79 4.69 23.21
CA ALA A 398 14.40 6.10 23.15
C ALA A 398 15.59 7.05 22.95
#